data_AF-A0A7S1C5U4-F1
#
_entry.id   AF-A0A7S1C5U4-F1
#
_cell.length_a   1.000
_cell.length_b   1.000
_cell.length_c   1.000
_cell.angle_alpha   90.00
_cell.angle_beta   90.00
_cell.angle_gamma   90.00
#
_symmetry.space_group_name_H-M   'P 1'
#
loop_
_entity.id
_entity.type
_entity.pdbx_description
1 polymer ?
#
loop_
_entity_poly.entity_id
_entity_poly.type
_entity_poly.pdbx_seq_one_letter_code
_entity_poly.pdbx_strand_id
1 'polypeptide(L)'
;VLCFYTVPQRTATNFGDNGALQFLYLQYSLYFWLGAWQLHLGFPSTAPVDSLTHSGYEPPMPLLFTIFLAIPFLSEMKHILDWVCATTSLDMFMWLRLQAIGTDLYKCKCQSEYLKRDADTLAGKNPQATIWKFVFGVLTFVGLLIVIL
;
A
#
# COMPACT_ATOMS: atom_id res chain seq x y z
N VAL A 1 26.49 -9.99 9.36
CA VAL A 1 27.51 -10.70 8.55
C VAL A 1 27.49 -10.27 7.10
N LEU A 2 26.34 -10.31 6.40
CA LEU A 2 26.27 -9.94 4.98
C LEU A 2 26.75 -8.50 4.69
N CYS A 3 26.22 -7.50 5.41
CA CYS A 3 26.56 -6.09 5.17
C CYS A 3 28.01 -5.71 5.54
N PHE A 4 28.61 -6.39 6.52
CA PHE A 4 29.95 -6.05 7.02
C PHE A 4 31.08 -6.88 6.42
N TYR A 5 30.77 -8.07 5.88
CA TYR A 5 31.79 -8.99 5.38
C TYR A 5 31.61 -9.27 3.88
N THR A 6 30.44 -9.72 3.46
CA THR A 6 30.25 -10.19 2.07
C THR A 6 30.16 -9.07 1.04
N VAL A 7 29.48 -7.96 1.36
CA VAL A 7 29.33 -6.81 0.45
C VAL A 7 30.64 -6.04 0.27
N PRO A 8 31.35 -5.62 1.35
CA PRO A 8 32.63 -4.92 1.18
C PRO A 8 33.71 -5.79 0.51
N GLN A 9 33.68 -7.12 0.67
CA GLN A 9 34.58 -8.02 -0.06
C GLN A 9 34.32 -8.06 -1.57
N ARG A 10 33.08 -7.86 -2.01
CA ARG A 10 32.71 -7.85 -3.44
C ARG A 10 32.86 -6.48 -4.09
N THR A 11 32.63 -5.41 -3.33
CA THR A 11 32.64 -4.04 -3.82
C THR A 11 34.00 -3.35 -3.61
N ALA A 12 34.91 -3.94 -2.81
CA ALA A 12 36.23 -3.40 -2.47
C ALA A 12 36.21 -1.98 -1.85
N THR A 13 35.06 -1.56 -1.31
CA THR A 13 34.86 -0.29 -0.61
C THR A 13 34.65 -0.53 0.88
N ASN A 14 35.23 0.31 1.72
CA ASN A 14 34.98 0.25 3.16
C ASN A 14 33.53 0.63 3.49
N PHE A 15 33.00 0.10 4.60
CA PHE A 15 31.64 0.39 5.06
C PHE A 15 31.41 1.89 5.36
N GLY A 16 32.46 2.60 5.79
CA GLY A 16 32.41 4.03 6.08
C GLY A 16 32.19 4.92 4.85
N ASP A 17 32.62 4.47 3.67
CA ASP A 17 32.61 5.30 2.45
C ASP A 17 31.35 5.08 1.60
N ASN A 18 30.58 4.01 1.89
CA ASN A 18 29.40 3.65 1.11
C ASN A 18 28.10 4.00 1.86
N GLY A 19 27.60 5.22 1.62
CA GLY A 19 26.35 5.71 2.23
C GLY A 19 25.13 4.83 1.94
N ALA A 20 25.07 4.17 0.78
CA ALA A 20 23.96 3.26 0.45
C ALA A 20 23.97 2.00 1.34
N LEU A 21 25.17 1.49 1.67
CA LEU A 21 25.33 0.34 2.56
C LEU A 21 24.96 0.68 4.01
N GLN A 22 25.28 1.90 4.45
CA GLN A 22 24.89 2.41 5.78
C GLN A 22 23.37 2.57 5.88
N PHE A 23 22.73 3.14 4.86
CA PHE A 23 21.27 3.27 4.82
C PHE A 23 20.58 1.90 4.86
N LEU A 24 21.05 0.95 4.05
CA LEU A 24 20.54 -0.42 4.06
C LEU A 24 20.71 -1.07 5.43
N TYR A 25 21.87 -0.88 6.09
CA TYR A 25 22.10 -1.40 7.44
C TYR A 25 21.14 -0.80 8.47
N LEU A 26 20.90 0.51 8.42
CA LEU A 26 19.93 1.18 9.28
C LEU A 26 18.51 0.66 9.04
N GLN A 27 18.11 0.48 7.78
CA GLN A 27 16.80 -0.08 7.42
C GLN A 27 16.59 -1.49 8.00
N TYR A 28 17.58 -2.38 7.88
CA TYR A 28 17.50 -3.71 8.48
C TYR A 28 17.45 -3.66 10.01
N SER A 29 18.24 -2.78 10.62
CA SER A 29 18.27 -2.62 12.08
C SER A 29 16.91 -2.15 12.62
N LEU A 30 16.27 -1.19 11.94
CA LEU A 30 14.93 -0.73 12.25
C LEU A 30 13.89 -1.85 12.08
N TYR A 31 13.97 -2.61 10.99
CA TYR A 31 13.10 -3.78 10.76
C TYR A 31 13.19 -4.80 11.89
N PHE A 32 14.41 -5.16 12.31
CA PHE A 32 14.60 -6.09 13.43
C PHE A 32 14.10 -5.52 14.76
N TRP A 33 14.33 -4.23 15.01
CA TRP A 33 13.85 -3.57 16.22
C TRP A 33 12.31 -3.58 16.30
N LEU A 34 11.63 -3.23 15.21
CA LEU A 34 10.17 -3.32 15.12
C LEU A 34 9.66 -4.76 15.27
N GLY A 35 10.35 -5.74 14.68
CA GLY A 35 10.02 -7.15 14.84
C GLY A 35 10.16 -7.64 16.29
N ALA A 36 11.23 -7.25 16.98
CA ALA A 36 11.42 -7.56 18.40
C ALA A 36 10.35 -6.87 19.27
N TRP A 37 9.99 -5.64 18.94
CA TRP A 37 8.92 -4.91 19.61
C TRP A 37 7.57 -5.61 19.44
N GLN A 38 7.24 -6.08 18.23
CA GLN A 38 6.03 -6.84 17.97
C GLN A 38 6.00 -8.18 18.74
N LEU A 39 7.13 -8.89 18.83
CA LEU A 39 7.23 -10.11 19.63
C LEU A 39 7.04 -9.84 21.14
N HIS A 40 7.48 -8.67 21.62
CA HIS A 40 7.30 -8.27 23.02
C HIS A 40 5.84 -7.96 23.37
N LEU A 41 5.10 -7.29 22.47
CA LEU A 41 3.67 -6.99 22.66
C LEU A 41 2.76 -8.22 22.48
N GLY A 42 3.25 -9.26 21.80
CA GLY A 42 2.49 -10.47 21.50
C GLY A 42 1.54 -10.30 20.32
N PHE A 43 1.01 -11.42 19.82
CA PHE A 43 0.06 -11.43 18.71
C PHE A 43 -1.38 -11.58 19.23
N PRO A 44 -2.35 -10.86 18.63
CA PRO A 44 -3.76 -11.06 18.96
C PRO A 44 -4.21 -12.47 18.54
N SER A 45 -5.19 -13.03 19.26
CA SER A 45 -5.76 -14.36 18.96
C SER A 45 -6.66 -14.38 17.73
N THR A 46 -7.12 -13.21 17.27
CA THR A 46 -7.93 -13.06 16.06
C THR A 46 -7.04 -13.15 14.82
N ALA A 47 -7.51 -13.87 13.81
CA ALA A 47 -6.84 -13.92 12.51
C ALA A 47 -6.59 -12.50 11.96
N PRO A 48 -5.43 -12.25 11.35
CA PRO A 48 -5.11 -10.94 10.79
C PRO A 48 -6.10 -10.58 9.67
N VAL A 49 -6.84 -9.50 9.86
CA VAL A 49 -7.64 -8.85 8.81
C VAL A 49 -6.73 -7.89 8.06
N ASP A 50 -6.97 -7.69 6.75
CA ASP A 50 -6.20 -6.72 5.98
C ASP A 50 -6.27 -5.32 6.62
N SER A 51 -5.12 -4.87 7.12
CA SER A 51 -5.00 -3.60 7.86
C SER A 51 -5.48 -2.42 7.02
N LEU A 52 -5.27 -2.46 5.70
CA LEU A 52 -5.61 -1.36 4.80
C LEU A 52 -7.12 -1.20 4.59
N THR A 53 -7.89 -2.28 4.63
CA THR A 53 -9.34 -2.21 4.42
C THR A 53 -10.09 -2.01 5.74
N HIS A 54 -9.45 -2.30 6.88
CA HIS A 54 -10.08 -2.21 8.20
C HIS A 54 -9.91 -0.84 8.90
N SER A 55 -8.85 -0.06 8.65
CA SER A 55 -8.64 1.18 9.43
C SER A 55 -9.55 2.36 9.05
N GLY A 56 -10.37 2.26 8.00
CA GLY A 56 -11.38 3.26 7.65
C GLY A 56 -11.50 3.54 6.16
N TYR A 57 -12.55 4.27 5.79
CA TYR A 57 -12.89 4.62 4.40
C TYR A 57 -12.56 6.07 4.05
N GLU A 58 -12.03 6.83 5.00
CA GLU A 58 -11.69 8.24 4.84
C GLU A 58 -10.25 8.43 4.36
N PRO A 59 -9.94 9.54 3.64
CA PRO A 59 -8.56 9.89 3.31
C PRO A 59 -7.71 9.96 4.59
N PRO A 60 -6.52 9.33 4.63
CA PRO A 60 -5.69 8.90 3.49
C PRO A 60 -5.83 7.42 3.08
N MET A 61 -6.70 6.63 3.71
CA MET A 61 -6.68 5.16 3.55
C MET A 61 -7.01 4.67 2.13
N PRO A 62 -8.02 5.22 1.42
CA PRO A 62 -8.28 4.84 0.02
C PRO A 62 -7.10 5.13 -0.92
N LEU A 63 -6.31 6.18 -0.63
CA LEU A 63 -5.12 6.52 -1.41
C LEU A 63 -4.03 5.46 -1.20
N LEU A 64 -3.76 5.06 0.05
CA LEU A 64 -2.79 4.01 0.36
C LEU A 64 -3.18 2.67 -0.28
N PHE A 65 -4.47 2.33 -0.24
CA PHE A 65 -4.97 1.12 -0.91
C PHE A 65 -4.81 1.18 -2.44
N THR A 66 -5.04 2.35 -3.04
CA THR A 66 -4.81 2.55 -4.48
C THR A 66 -3.33 2.42 -4.83
N ILE A 67 -2.43 2.98 -4.01
CA ILE A 67 -0.98 2.84 -4.19
C ILE A 67 -0.56 1.37 -4.08
N PHE A 68 -1.10 0.64 -3.10
CA PHE A 68 -0.84 -0.79 -2.93
C PHE A 68 -1.22 -1.60 -4.18
N LEU A 69 -2.38 -1.30 -4.79
CA LEU A 69 -2.82 -1.95 -6.03
C LEU A 69 -2.05 -1.48 -7.28
N ALA A 70 -1.50 -0.27 -7.27
CA ALA A 70 -0.76 0.28 -8.40
C ALA A 70 0.63 -0.37 -8.57
N ILE A 71 1.18 -0.96 -7.51
CA ILE A 71 2.47 -1.66 -7.58
C ILE A 71 2.27 -3.00 -8.30
N PRO A 72 2.94 -3.23 -9.44
CA PRO A 72 2.78 -4.47 -10.19
C PRO A 72 3.24 -5.66 -9.35
N PHE A 73 2.50 -6.77 -9.44
CA PHE A 73 2.73 -8.05 -8.74
C PHE A 73 2.62 -8.04 -7.21
N LEU A 74 2.76 -6.91 -6.52
CA LEU A 74 2.80 -6.87 -5.07
C LEU A 74 1.48 -7.34 -4.44
N SER A 75 0.35 -6.87 -4.97
CA SER A 75 -0.98 -7.31 -4.52
C SER A 75 -1.18 -8.81 -4.73
N GLU A 76 -0.86 -9.30 -5.93
CA GLU A 76 -1.01 -10.71 -6.29
C GLU A 76 -0.15 -11.63 -5.43
N MET A 77 1.12 -11.28 -5.22
CA MET A 77 2.02 -12.05 -4.35
C MET A 77 1.50 -12.11 -2.92
N LYS A 78 0.93 -11.02 -2.40
CA LYS A 78 0.30 -11.03 -1.07
C LYS A 78 -0.89 -11.96 -1.03
N HIS A 79 -1.82 -11.88 -2.00
CA HIS A 79 -3.00 -12.77 -1.99
C HIS A 79 -2.61 -14.26 -2.08
N ILE A 80 -1.57 -14.59 -2.84
CA ILE A 80 -1.04 -15.96 -2.94
C ILE A 80 -0.39 -16.37 -1.61
N LEU A 81 0.41 -15.50 -1.00
CA LEU A 81 1.02 -15.79 0.30
C LEU A 81 -0.04 -16.00 1.39
N ASP A 82 -1.07 -15.15 1.42
CA ASP A 82 -2.18 -15.28 2.35
C ASP A 82 -2.94 -16.60 2.15
N TRP A 83 -3.12 -17.04 0.90
CA TRP A 83 -3.71 -18.34 0.59
C TRP A 83 -2.87 -19.51 1.11
N VAL A 84 -1.55 -19.47 0.90
CA VAL A 84 -0.63 -20.52 1.36
C VAL A 84 -0.62 -20.63 2.89
N CYS A 85 -0.70 -19.50 3.59
CA CYS A 85 -0.64 -19.44 5.05
C CYS A 85 -2.00 -19.68 5.74
N ALA A 86 -3.13 -19.55 5.02
CA ALA A 86 -4.46 -19.70 5.57
C ALA A 86 -4.96 -21.15 5.53
N THR A 87 -5.62 -21.62 6.59
CA THR A 87 -6.34 -22.90 6.58
C THR A 87 -7.70 -22.73 5.90
N THR A 88 -7.71 -22.78 4.57
CA THR A 88 -8.91 -22.59 3.74
C THR A 88 -9.26 -23.85 2.93
N SER A 89 -10.55 -24.05 2.67
CA SER A 89 -11.05 -25.09 1.76
C SER A 89 -11.16 -24.62 0.30
N LEU A 90 -10.88 -23.34 0.04
CA LEU A 90 -10.94 -22.75 -1.30
C LEU A 90 -9.70 -23.10 -2.12
N ASP A 91 -9.93 -23.49 -3.37
CA ASP A 91 -8.88 -23.56 -4.38
C ASP A 91 -8.24 -22.19 -4.61
N MET A 92 -6.99 -22.15 -5.07
CA MET A 92 -6.22 -20.93 -5.30
C MET A 92 -6.97 -19.94 -6.20
N PHE A 93 -7.54 -20.42 -7.31
CA PHE A 93 -8.28 -19.54 -8.23
C PHE A 93 -9.57 -18.99 -7.59
N MET A 94 -10.23 -19.78 -6.75
CA MET A 94 -11.43 -19.32 -6.02
C MET A 94 -11.05 -18.29 -4.96
N TRP A 95 -9.91 -18.48 -4.28
CA TRP A 95 -9.37 -17.51 -3.34
C TRP A 95 -9.02 -16.18 -4.01
N LEU A 96 -8.31 -16.22 -5.14
CA LEU A 96 -7.98 -15.01 -5.90
C LEU A 96 -9.24 -14.27 -6.38
N ARG A 97 -10.27 -15.01 -6.82
CA ARG A 97 -11.58 -14.41 -7.17
C ARG A 97 -12.24 -13.74 -5.98
N LEU A 98 -12.19 -14.36 -4.79
CA LEU A 98 -12.72 -13.77 -3.56
C LEU A 98 -12.00 -12.46 -3.21
N GLN A 99 -10.67 -12.43 -3.31
CA GLN A 99 -9.88 -11.22 -3.04
C GLN A 99 -10.15 -10.09 -4.05
N ALA A 100 -10.33 -10.44 -5.34
CA ALA A 100 -10.72 -9.46 -6.36
C ALA A 100 -12.09 -8.83 -6.06
N ILE A 101 -13.09 -9.64 -5.70
CA ILE A 101 -14.42 -9.14 -5.31
C ILE A 101 -14.32 -8.28 -4.04
N GLY A 102 -13.52 -8.68 -3.05
CA GLY A 102 -13.28 -7.90 -1.84
C GLY A 102 -12.68 -6.52 -2.12
N THR A 103 -11.71 -6.48 -3.04
CA THR A 103 -11.09 -5.23 -3.52
C THR A 103 -12.12 -4.30 -4.17
N ASP A 104 -13.00 -4.83 -5.01
CA ASP A 104 -14.04 -4.03 -5.67
C ASP A 104 -15.11 -3.56 -4.69
N LEU A 105 -15.52 -4.41 -3.75
CA LEU A 105 -16.44 -4.02 -2.68
C LEU A 105 -15.88 -2.88 -1.84
N TYR A 106 -14.60 -2.93 -1.49
CA TYR A 106 -13.93 -1.85 -0.76
C TYR A 106 -13.95 -0.54 -1.55
N LYS A 107 -13.64 -0.56 -2.85
CA LYS A 107 -13.72 0.64 -3.71
C LYS A 107 -15.13 1.21 -3.74
N CYS A 108 -16.16 0.37 -3.92
CA CYS A 108 -17.55 0.79 -3.88
C CYS A 108 -17.93 1.41 -2.53
N LYS A 109 -17.43 0.86 -1.42
CA LYS A 109 -17.68 1.39 -0.09
C LYS A 109 -17.01 2.75 0.12
N CYS A 110 -15.74 2.91 -0.27
CA CYS A 110 -15.06 4.21 -0.28
C CYS A 110 -15.80 5.25 -1.12
N GLN A 111 -16.27 4.87 -2.31
CA GLN A 111 -17.07 5.75 -3.16
C GLN A 111 -18.38 6.16 -2.48
N SER A 112 -19.07 5.22 -1.84
CA SER A 112 -20.30 5.54 -1.09
C SER A 112 -20.06 6.51 0.06
N GLU A 113 -18.99 6.34 0.83
CA GLU A 113 -18.65 7.27 1.92
C GLU A 113 -18.21 8.64 1.39
N TYR A 114 -17.48 8.68 0.27
CA TYR A 114 -17.16 9.94 -0.43
C TYR A 114 -18.44 10.69 -0.85
N LEU A 115 -19.40 10.00 -1.46
CA LEU A 115 -20.67 10.60 -1.88
C LEU A 115 -21.48 11.16 -0.71
N LYS A 116 -21.47 10.48 0.45
CA LYS A 116 -22.14 10.98 1.66
C LYS A 116 -21.46 12.23 2.21
N ARG A 117 -20.13 12.24 2.26
CA ARG A 117 -19.35 13.37 2.79
C ARG A 117 -19.52 14.61 1.94
N ASP A 118 -19.52 14.44 0.61
CA ASP A 118 -19.63 15.53 -0.36
C ASP A 118 -21.07 15.71 -0.88
N ALA A 119 -22.08 15.19 -0.17
CA ALA A 119 -23.48 15.18 -0.60
C ALA A 119 -24.02 16.60 -0.86
N ASP A 120 -23.73 17.57 0.01
CA ASP A 120 -24.17 18.97 -0.19
C ASP A 120 -23.54 19.62 -1.43
N THR A 121 -22.28 19.28 -1.74
CA THR A 121 -21.57 19.79 -2.91
C THR A 121 -22.08 19.12 -4.19
N LEU A 122 -22.37 17.82 -4.15
CA LEU A 122 -22.89 17.04 -5.27
C LEU A 122 -24.36 17.34 -5.56
N ALA A 123 -25.15 17.68 -4.55
CA ALA A 123 -26.54 18.13 -4.69
C ALA A 123 -26.66 19.58 -5.22
N GLY A 124 -25.55 20.27 -5.49
CA GLY A 124 -25.52 21.62 -6.05
C GLY A 124 -25.79 22.74 -5.04
N LYS A 125 -25.83 22.43 -3.74
CA LYS A 125 -26.05 23.40 -2.67
C LYS A 125 -24.78 24.23 -2.39
N ASN A 126 -23.60 23.63 -2.56
CA ASN A 126 -22.31 24.30 -2.44
C ASN A 126 -21.51 24.23 -3.75
N PRO A 127 -20.80 25.29 -4.15
CA PRO A 127 -19.91 25.24 -5.30
C PRO A 127 -18.74 24.28 -5.03
N GLN A 128 -18.48 23.39 -5.98
CA GLN A 128 -17.27 22.56 -5.96
C GLN A 128 -16.01 23.44 -5.88
N ALA A 129 -15.11 23.10 -4.96
CA ALA A 129 -13.87 23.85 -4.72
C ALA A 129 -13.04 24.01 -6.01
N THR A 130 -12.83 25.27 -6.40
CA THR A 130 -12.12 25.67 -7.63
C THR A 130 -10.70 25.12 -7.70
N ILE A 131 -10.03 24.95 -6.55
CA ILE A 131 -8.66 24.44 -6.49
C ILE A 131 -8.56 22.99 -6.97
N TRP A 132 -9.50 22.14 -6.57
CA TRP A 132 -9.52 20.73 -6.99
C TRP A 132 -9.79 20.61 -8.49
N LYS A 133 -10.68 21.45 -9.03
CA LYS A 133 -10.93 21.52 -10.49
C LYS A 133 -9.66 21.88 -11.25
N PHE A 134 -8.94 22.89 -10.78
CA PHE A 134 -7.71 23.33 -11.42
C PHE A 134 -6.61 22.27 -11.35
N VAL A 135 -6.38 21.67 -10.18
CA VAL A 135 -5.35 20.64 -10.00
C VAL A 135 -5.63 19.41 -10.87
N PHE A 136 -6.84 18.84 -10.82
CA PHE A 136 -7.18 17.69 -11.65
C PHE A 136 -7.15 18.02 -13.15
N GLY A 137 -7.62 19.21 -13.53
CA GLY A 137 -7.60 19.68 -14.91
C GLY A 137 -6.18 19.83 -15.47
N VAL A 138 -5.31 20.55 -14.76
CA VAL A 138 -3.91 20.74 -15.16
C VAL A 138 -3.15 19.42 -15.17
N LEU A 139 -3.32 18.58 -14.15
CA LEU A 139 -2.66 17.27 -14.08
C LEU A 139 -3.02 16.39 -15.27
N THR A 140 -4.31 16.33 -15.63
CA THR A 140 -4.79 15.53 -16.78
C THR A 140 -4.25 16.10 -18.09
N PHE A 141 -4.26 17.43 -18.25
CA PHE A 141 -3.76 18.09 -19.44
C PHE A 141 -2.25 17.85 -19.65
N VAL A 142 -1.45 18.01 -18.60
CA VAL A 142 -0.01 17.74 -18.64
C VAL A 142 0.27 16.26 -18.92
N GLY A 143 -0.49 15.35 -18.30
CA GLY A 143 -0.38 13.91 -18.57
C GLY A 143 -0.63 13.56 -20.04
N LEU A 144 -1.65 14.16 -20.66
CA LEU A 144 -1.92 13.98 -22.10
C LEU A 144 -0.80 14.54 -22.97
N LEU A 145 -0.23 15.70 -22.63
CA LEU A 145 0.90 16.27 -23.37
C LEU A 145 2.13 15.35 -23.34
N ILE A 146 2.42 14.73 -22.19
CA ILE A 146 3.54 13.78 -22.05
C ILE A 146 3.33 12.52 -22.91
N VAL A 147 2.09 12.07 -23.09
CA VAL A 147 1.80 10.87 -23.91
C VAL A 147 1.91 11.16 -25.41
N ILE A 148 1.60 12.39 -25.83
CA ILE A 148 1.65 12.80 -27.24
C ILE A 148 3.09 13.13 -27.67
N LEU A 149 3.91 13.66 -26.75
CA LEU A 149 5.32 13.99 -26.98
C LEU A 149 6.20 12.73 -26.98
#